data_AF-A0A0S8J055-F1
#
_entry.id   AF-A0A0S8J055-F1
#
_cell.length_a   1.000
_cell.length_b   1.000
_cell.length_c   1.000
_cell.angle_alpha   90.00
_cell.angle_beta   90.00
_cell.angle_gamma   90.00
#
_symmetry.space_group_name_H-M   'P 1'
#
loop_
_entity.id
_entity.type
_entity.pdbx_description
1 polymer ?
#
loop_
_entity_poly.entity_id
_entity_poly.type
_entity_poly.pdbx_seq_one_letter_code
_entity_poly.pdbx_strand_id
1 'polypeptide(L)' 'MTNVIVRDNETFEKALRRFNKSCEKSGILSDIRKHQHFEKPSERRKRKLAAARRKNRRREREEI' A
#
# COMPACT_ATOMS: atom_id res chain seq x y z
N MET A 1 8.66 1.84 -7.85
CA MET A 1 9.86 1.39 -7.11
C MET A 1 10.18 2.42 -6.05
N THR A 2 10.50 1.97 -4.84
CA THR A 2 10.77 2.83 -3.67
C THR A 2 12.26 2.85 -3.39
N ASN A 3 12.91 4.00 -3.56
CA ASN A 3 14.33 4.18 -3.25
C ASN A 3 14.47 4.99 -1.97
N VAL A 4 15.32 4.54 -1.04
CA VAL A 4 15.67 5.26 0.18
C VAL A 4 17.17 5.49 0.18
N ILE A 5 17.57 6.76 0.16
CA ILE A 5 18.98 7.16 0.26
C ILE A 5 19.33 7.25 1.74
N VAL A 6 20.31 6.46 2.16
CA VAL A 6 20.86 6.49 3.52
C VAL A 6 21.80 7.71 3.63
N ARG A 7 21.68 8.48 4.72
CA ARG A 7 22.57 9.61 5.00
C ARG A 7 23.61 9.18 6.04
N ASP A 8 24.79 9.78 6.01
CA ASP A 8 25.95 9.36 6.81
C ASP A 8 25.72 9.44 8.34
N ASN A 9 24.76 10.23 8.82
CA ASN A 9 24.40 10.36 10.23
C ASN A 9 23.18 9.51 10.67
N GLU A 10 22.77 8.52 9.88
CA GLU A 10 21.65 7.64 10.25
C GLU A 10 22.11 6.25 10.69
N THR A 11 21.47 5.73 11.75
CA THR A 11 21.61 4.33 12.12
C THR A 11 20.86 3.44 11.12
N PHE A 12 21.42 2.26 10.83
CA PHE A 12 20.87 1.29 9.88
C PHE A 12 19.38 0.98 10.13
N GLU A 13 18.98 0.80 11.40
CA GLU A 13 17.59 0.52 11.77
C GLU A 13 16.62 1.64 11.36
N LYS A 14 17.04 2.92 11.45
CA LYS A 14 16.21 4.05 11.02
C LYS A 14 16.01 4.05 9.51
N ALA A 15 17.07 3.77 8.75
CA ALA A 15 16.99 3.63 7.31
C ALA A 15 16.05 2.47 6.90
N LEU A 16 16.17 1.31 7.55
CA LEU A 16 15.31 0.14 7.32
C LEU A 16 13.84 0.44 7.62
N ARG A 17 13.55 1.13 8.73
CA ARG A 17 12.18 1.50 9.08
C ARG A 17 11.56 2.44 8.05
N ARG A 18 12.32 3.40 7.51
CA ARG A 18 11.84 4.29 6.43
C ARG A 18 11.62 3.53 5.13
N PHE A 19 12.49 2.57 4.81
CA PHE A 19 12.32 1.69 3.66
C PHE A 19 11.04 0.86 3.78
N ASN A 20 10.82 0.19 4.91
CA ASN A 20 9.60 -0.58 5.15
C ASN A 20 8.34 0.29 5.04
N LYS A 21 8.35 1.48 5.64
CA LYS A 21 7.24 2.43 5.53
C LYS A 21 7.02 2.93 4.09
N SER A 22 8.09 3.11 3.31
CA SER A 22 8.02 3.48 1.90
C SER A 22 7.41 2.35 1.06
N CYS A 23 7.84 1.10 1.28
CA CYS A 23 7.29 -0.10 0.67
C CYS A 23 5.79 -0.27 0.99
N GLU A 24 5.41 -0.10 2.26
CA GLU A 24 4.00 -0.10 2.69
C GLU A 24 3.18 1.00 2.02
N LYS A 25 3.70 2.23 1.99
CA LYS A 25 3.03 3.38 1.36
C LYS A 25 2.85 3.17 -0.15
N SER A 26 3.83 2.57 -0.81
CA SER A 26 3.75 2.26 -2.24
C SER A 26 2.76 1.14 -2.56
N GLY A 27 2.36 0.35 -1.57
CA GLY A 27 1.39 -0.72 -1.75
C GLY A 27 1.89 -1.94 -2.53
N ILE A 28 3.21 -2.07 -2.76
CA ILE A 28 3.82 -3.17 -3.54
C ILE A 28 3.34 -4.54 -3.07
N LEU A 29 3.28 -4.79 -1.75
CA LEU A 29 2.79 -6.06 -1.19
C LEU A 29 1.32 -6.34 -1.53
N SER A 30 0.48 -5.30 -1.58
CA SER A 30 -0.91 -5.43 -1.99
C SER A 30 -1.04 -5.72 -3.48
N ASP A 31 -0.15 -5.17 -4.29
CA ASP A 31 -0.15 -5.41 -5.73
C ASP A 31 0.35 -6.81 -6.08
N ILE A 32 1.37 -7.31 -5.38
CA ILE A 32 1.80 -8.72 -5.50
C ILE A 32 0.60 -9.64 -5.23
N ARG A 33 -0.10 -9.47 -4.10
CA ARG A 33 -1.28 -10.30 -3.76
C ARG A 33 -2.40 -10.24 -4.80
N LYS A 34 -2.63 -9.07 -5.42
CA LYS A 34 -3.66 -8.92 -6.47
C LYS A 34 -3.31 -9.64 -7.77
N HIS A 35 -2.02 -9.81 -8.08
CA HIS A 35 -1.55 -10.41 -9.32
C HIS A 35 -1.03 -11.84 -9.17
N GLN A 36 -1.04 -12.39 -7.94
CA GLN A 36 -0.62 -13.78 -7.68
C GLN A 36 -1.45 -14.83 -8.44
N HIS A 37 -2.70 -14.53 -8.75
CA HIS A 37 -3.59 -15.42 -9.51
C HIS A 37 -4.40 -14.61 -10.52
N PHE A 38 -4.84 -15.28 -11.60
CA PHE A 38 -5.78 -14.68 -12.53
C PHE A 38 -7.11 -14.42 -11.84
N GLU A 39 -7.58 -13.18 -11.93
CA GLU A 39 -8.90 -12.78 -11.48
C GLU A 39 -9.76 -12.41 -12.69
N LYS A 40 -10.96 -13.00 -12.77
CA LYS A 40 -11.94 -12.67 -13.80
C LYS A 40 -12.25 -11.16 -13.77
N PRO A 41 -12.49 -10.51 -14.92
CA PRO A 41 -12.79 -9.07 -14.98
C PRO A 41 -13.97 -8.63 -14.10
N SER A 42 -14.98 -9.48 -13.90
CA SER A 42 -16.12 -9.24 -13.02
C SER A 42 -15.70 -9.11 -11.55
N GLU A 43 -14.92 -10.07 -11.05
CA GLU A 43 -14.41 -10.08 -9.68
C GLU A 43 -13.47 -8.90 -9.45
N ARG A 44 -12.64 -8.56 -10.43
CA ARG A 44 -11.76 -7.38 -10.37
C ARG A 44 -12.54 -6.08 -10.19
N ARG A 45 -13.66 -5.94 -10.91
CA ARG A 45 -14.57 -4.79 -10.76
C ARG A 45 -15.23 -4.76 -9.39
N LYS A 46 -15.73 -5.92 -8.91
CA LYS A 46 -16.35 -6.07 -7.58
C LYS A 46 -15.37 -5.71 -6.46
N ARG A 47 -14.12 -6.19 -6.53
CA ARG A 47 -13.06 -5.89 -5.57
C ARG A 47 -12.72 -4.40 -5.54
N LYS A 48 -12.58 -3.77 -6.71
CA LYS A 48 -12.32 -2.31 -6.81
C LYS A 48 -13.44 -1.49 -6.18
N LEU A 49 -14.70 -1.84 -6.45
CA LEU A 49 -15.87 -1.15 -5.88
C LEU A 49 -15.91 -1.29 -4.35
N ALA A 50 -15.68 -2.51 -3.84
CA ALA A 50 -15.63 -2.76 -2.41
C ALA A 50 -14.51 -1.98 -1.71
N ALA A 51 -13.32 -1.89 -2.33
CA ALA A 51 -12.20 -1.11 -1.82
C ALA A 51 -12.50 0.40 -1.79
N ALA A 52 -13.13 0.94 -2.84
CA ALA A 52 -13.55 2.34 -2.87
C ALA A 52 -14.58 2.66 -1.77
N ARG A 53 -15.60 1.80 -1.60
CA ARG A 53 -16.59 1.93 -0.52
C ARG A 53 -15.95 1.90 0.87
N ARG A 54 -15.00 1.00 1.11
CA ARG A 54 -14.24 0.94 2.38
C ARG A 54 -13.44 2.21 2.62
N LYS A 55 -12.80 2.77 1.57
CA LYS A 55 -12.04 4.02 1.65
C LYS A 55 -12.93 5.22 2.00
N ASN A 56 -14.08 5.35 1.35
CA ASN A 56 -15.02 6.44 1.62
C ASN A 56 -15.56 6.37 3.06
N ARG A 57 -15.99 5.19 3.52
CA ARG A 57 -16.42 5.01 4.93
C ARG A 57 -15.35 5.36 5.95
N ARG A 58 -14.06 5.17 5.61
CA ARG A 58 -12.97 5.57 6.49
C ARG A 58 -12.83 7.09 6.57
N ARG A 59 -12.95 7.78 5.42
CA ARG A 59 -12.93 9.25 5.36
C ARG A 59 -14.09 9.87 6.12
N GLU A 60 -15.30 9.36 5.90
CA GLU A 60 -16.51 9.82 6.61
C GLU A 60 -16.37 9.70 8.14
N ARG A 61 -15.68 8.66 8.63
CA ARG A 61 -15.36 8.51 10.07
C ARG A 61 -14.25 9.43 10.57
N GLU A 62 -13.36 9.88 9.69
CA GLU A 62 -12.27 10.81 10.03
C GLU A 62 -12.77 12.27 10.01
N GLU A 63 -13.88 12.56 9.33
CA GLU A 63 -14.52 13.89 9.21
C GLU A 63 -15.56 14.18 10.31
N ILE A 64 -15.93 13.18 11.10
CA ILE A 64 -16.79 13.29 12.30
C ILE A 64 -15.89 13.34 13.54
#